data_AF-A0AAJ4JR79-F1
#
_entry.id   AF-A0AAJ4JR79-F1
#
_cell.length_a   1.000
_cell.length_b   1.000
_cell.length_c   1.000
_cell.angle_alpha   90.00
_cell.angle_beta   90.00
_cell.angle_gamma   90.00
#
_symmetry.space_group_name_H-M   'P 1'
#
loop_
_entity.id
_entity.type
_entity.pdbx_description
1 polymer ?
#
loop_
_entity_poly.entity_id
_entity_poly.type
_entity_poly.pdbx_seq_one_letter_code
_entity_poly.pdbx_strand_id
1 'polypeptide(L)'
;MEFVINGKKHDLKFGIKFIRELDKEYEVDYQGMKFGMGVNMAFMNLQQFNPVVIHSVMKAATSYLATPPTNQQIEIAIENYAQENDGLHDLFLSLKDELGKSPVMKDTIKHFQKTAKVNK
;
A
#
# COMPACT_ATOMS: atom_id res chain seq x y z
N MET A 1 -3.91 7.57 -8.06
CA MET A 1 -4.99 8.31 -7.36
C MET A 1 -4.42 9.50 -6.59
N GLU A 2 -5.24 10.49 -6.21
CA GLU A 2 -4.81 11.63 -5.38
C GLU A 2 -5.30 11.48 -3.92
N PHE A 3 -4.50 11.93 -2.95
CA PHE A 3 -4.86 11.94 -1.54
C PHE A 3 -4.32 13.21 -0.86
N VAL A 4 -5.06 13.76 0.11
CA VAL A 4 -4.65 14.97 0.83
C VAL A 4 -3.86 14.58 2.06
N ILE A 5 -2.62 15.07 2.18
CA ILE A 5 -1.74 14.83 3.33
C ILE A 5 -1.19 16.18 3.78
N ASN A 6 -1.34 16.51 5.06
CA ASN A 6 -0.89 17.79 5.62
C ASN A 6 -1.37 19.01 4.81
N GLY A 7 -2.66 19.01 4.43
CA GLY A 7 -3.29 20.08 3.66
C GLY A 7 -2.81 20.22 2.20
N LYS A 8 -1.96 19.30 1.71
CA LYS A 8 -1.46 19.28 0.33
C LYS A 8 -2.01 18.08 -0.41
N LYS A 9 -2.38 18.28 -1.67
CA LYS A 9 -2.78 17.19 -2.56
C LYS A 9 -1.55 16.47 -3.10
N HIS A 10 -1.48 15.17 -2.90
CA HIS A 10 -0.39 14.32 -3.38
C HIS A 10 -0.92 13.29 -4.37
N ASP A 11 -0.25 13.16 -5.52
CA ASP A 11 -0.48 12.05 -6.45
C ASP A 11 0.26 10.80 -5.94
N LEU A 12 -0.48 9.74 -5.66
CA LEU A 12 0.05 8.47 -5.17
C LEU A 12 0.53 7.63 -6.35
N LYS A 13 1.82 7.28 -6.37
CA LYS A 13 2.43 6.54 -7.49
C LYS A 13 2.73 5.09 -7.14
N PHE A 14 2.18 4.19 -7.95
CA PHE A 14 2.25 2.74 -7.78
C PHE A 14 3.24 2.09 -8.77
N GLY A 15 4.51 2.54 -8.74
CA GLY A 15 5.59 2.09 -9.64
C GLY A 15 6.66 1.20 -8.98
N ILE A 16 7.79 0.99 -9.67
CA ILE A 16 8.90 0.15 -9.15
C ILE A 16 9.49 0.69 -7.84
N LYS A 17 9.57 2.03 -7.69
CA LYS A 17 10.04 2.61 -6.42
C LYS A 17 9.08 2.29 -5.27
N PHE A 18 7.78 2.37 -5.50
CA PHE A 18 6.76 1.96 -4.54
C PHE A 18 6.93 0.50 -4.12
N ILE A 19 7.11 -0.41 -5.08
CA ILE A 19 7.35 -1.84 -4.81
C ILE A 19 8.56 -2.03 -3.89
N ARG A 20 9.69 -1.40 -4.23
CA ARG A 20 10.91 -1.48 -3.43
C ARG A 20 10.75 -0.94 -2.00
N GLU A 21 9.96 0.12 -1.81
CA GLU A 21 9.69 0.63 -0.45
C GLU A 21 8.80 -0.33 0.34
N LEU A 22 7.80 -0.97 -0.29
CA LEU A 22 7.03 -2.01 0.38
C LEU A 22 7.88 -3.24 0.71
N ASP A 23 8.80 -3.64 -0.17
CA ASP A 23 9.65 -4.82 0.06
C ASP A 23 10.59 -4.63 1.27
N LYS A 24 10.99 -3.39 1.56
CA LYS A 24 11.76 -3.08 2.79
C LYS A 24 10.91 -3.23 4.06
N GLU A 25 9.64 -2.84 3.98
CA GLU A 25 8.71 -2.87 5.12
C GLU A 25 8.26 -4.31 5.42
N TYR A 26 8.02 -5.10 4.37
CA TYR A 26 7.54 -6.48 4.45
C TYR A 26 8.61 -7.49 4.01
N GLU A 27 9.86 -7.24 4.39
CA GLU A 27 10.94 -8.19 4.17
C GLU A 27 10.71 -9.43 5.05
N VAL A 28 10.80 -10.61 4.44
CA VAL A 28 10.76 -11.88 5.18
C VAL A 28 12.15 -12.50 5.15
N ASP A 29 12.72 -12.73 6.32
CA ASP A 29 13.95 -13.53 6.47
C ASP A 29 13.57 -15.00 6.61
N TYR A 30 14.04 -15.82 5.66
CA TYR A 30 13.94 -17.27 5.74
C TYR A 30 15.34 -17.86 5.58
N GLN A 31 15.86 -18.43 6.67
CA GLN A 31 17.19 -19.04 6.73
C GLN A 31 18.33 -18.11 6.30
N GLY A 32 18.23 -16.81 6.63
CA GLY A 32 19.21 -15.78 6.26
C GLY A 32 19.05 -15.24 4.84
N MET A 33 18.06 -15.73 4.08
CA MET A 33 17.68 -15.16 2.79
C MET A 33 16.52 -14.20 2.96
N LYS A 34 16.70 -12.97 2.46
CA LYS A 34 15.70 -11.90 2.49
C LYS A 34 14.84 -11.93 1.23
N PHE A 35 13.54 -12.09 1.39
CA PHE A 35 12.56 -12.11 0.31
C PHE A 35 11.71 -10.84 0.32
N GLY A 36 11.62 -10.18 -0.84
CA GLY A 36 10.71 -9.06 -1.06
C GLY A 36 9.28 -9.56 -1.23
N MET A 37 8.43 -9.32 -0.21
CA MET A 37 7.03 -9.73 -0.19
C MET A 37 6.07 -8.53 -0.11
N GLY A 38 6.57 -7.33 -0.40
CA GLY A 38 5.88 -6.05 -0.20
C GLY A 38 4.51 -5.98 -0.83
N VAL A 39 4.44 -6.24 -2.15
CA VAL A 39 3.17 -6.14 -2.90
C VAL A 39 2.16 -7.18 -2.41
N ASN A 40 2.60 -8.43 -2.18
CA ASN A 40 1.74 -9.53 -1.76
C ASN A 40 1.15 -9.28 -0.36
N MET A 41 2.00 -8.86 0.58
CA MET A 41 1.59 -8.56 1.96
C MET A 41 0.71 -7.31 2.02
N ALA A 42 1.03 -6.25 1.26
CA ALA A 42 0.18 -5.08 1.19
C ALA A 42 -1.20 -5.42 0.60
N PHE A 43 -1.24 -6.16 -0.51
CA PHE A 43 -2.50 -6.57 -1.12
C PHE A 43 -3.35 -7.45 -0.17
N MET A 44 -2.74 -8.42 0.49
CA MET A 44 -3.42 -9.28 1.47
C MET A 44 -3.98 -8.47 2.65
N ASN A 45 -3.19 -7.59 3.25
CA ASN A 45 -3.62 -6.76 4.37
C ASN A 45 -4.76 -5.79 3.97
N LEU A 46 -4.72 -5.24 2.75
CA LEU A 46 -5.81 -4.43 2.22
C LEU A 46 -7.11 -5.25 2.08
N GLN A 47 -7.01 -6.52 1.67
CA GLN A 47 -8.18 -7.42 1.60
C GLN A 47 -8.76 -7.77 2.98
N GLN A 48 -7.91 -7.77 4.02
CA GLN A 48 -8.30 -8.04 5.40
C GLN A 48 -8.74 -6.79 6.16
N PHE A 49 -8.78 -5.61 5.50
CA PHE A 49 -9.13 -4.33 6.13
C PHE A 49 -8.21 -3.99 7.32
N ASN A 50 -6.91 -4.34 7.24
CA ASN A 50 -5.94 -3.98 8.27
C ASN A 50 -5.47 -2.52 8.09
N PRO A 51 -5.81 -1.57 8.98
CA PRO A 51 -5.57 -0.14 8.76
C PRO A 51 -4.09 0.24 8.68
N VAL A 52 -3.19 -0.53 9.32
CA VAL A 52 -1.75 -0.26 9.30
C VAL A 52 -1.19 -0.30 7.87
N VAL A 53 -1.77 -1.11 6.99
CA VAL A 53 -1.30 -1.22 5.60
C VAL A 53 -1.51 0.07 4.81
N ILE A 54 -2.52 0.87 5.16
CA ILE A 54 -2.81 2.13 4.48
C ILE A 54 -1.62 3.07 4.66
N HIS A 55 -1.07 3.16 5.87
CA HIS A 55 0.14 3.93 6.15
C HIS A 55 1.31 3.45 5.29
N SER A 56 1.60 2.15 5.26
CA SER A 56 2.72 1.60 4.48
C SER A 56 2.57 1.86 2.98
N VAL A 57 1.35 1.72 2.45
CA VAL A 57 1.03 2.03 1.05
C VAL A 57 1.19 3.52 0.76
N MET A 58 0.68 4.41 1.60
CA MET A 58 0.81 5.87 1.43
C MET A 58 2.26 6.32 1.46
N LYS A 59 3.03 5.82 2.43
CA LYS A 59 4.47 6.09 2.58
C LYS A 59 5.25 5.63 1.35
N ALA A 60 5.00 4.41 0.87
CA ALA A 60 5.63 3.90 -0.34
C ALA A 60 5.23 4.72 -1.57
N ALA A 61 3.95 5.11 -1.69
CA ALA A 61 3.39 5.77 -2.87
C ALA A 61 3.81 7.23 -2.98
N THR A 62 4.22 7.86 -1.88
CA THR A 62 4.74 9.23 -1.83
C THR A 62 6.27 9.29 -1.78
N SER A 63 6.96 8.15 -1.68
CA SER A 63 8.43 8.07 -1.58
C SER A 63 9.19 8.66 -2.78
N TYR A 64 8.54 8.85 -3.93
CA TYR A 64 9.15 9.46 -5.11
C TYR A 64 9.31 10.97 -4.98
N LEU A 65 8.62 11.61 -4.05
CA LEU A 65 8.70 13.05 -3.82
C LEU A 65 10.08 13.43 -3.29
N ALA A 66 10.56 14.62 -3.65
CA ALA A 66 11.81 15.18 -3.10
C ALA A 66 11.70 15.39 -1.57
N THR A 67 10.51 15.72 -1.09
CA THR A 67 10.18 15.84 0.33
C THR A 67 8.90 15.05 0.61
N PRO A 68 9.01 13.73 0.87
CA PRO A 68 7.87 12.91 1.21
C PRO A 68 7.22 13.38 2.53
N PRO A 69 5.90 13.21 2.71
CA PRO A 69 5.25 13.40 4.00
C PRO A 69 5.88 12.53 5.09
N THR A 70 5.88 13.02 6.33
CA THR A 70 6.32 12.24 7.49
C THR A 70 5.28 11.17 7.86
N ASN A 71 5.69 10.13 8.60
CA ASN A 71 4.75 9.12 9.10
C ASN A 71 3.57 9.76 9.85
N GLN A 72 3.86 10.69 10.78
CA GLN A 72 2.84 11.40 11.53
C GLN A 72 1.86 12.17 10.62
N GLN A 73 2.35 12.80 9.55
CA GLN A 73 1.48 13.50 8.60
C GLN A 73 0.57 12.52 7.86
N ILE A 74 1.07 11.33 7.51
CA ILE A 74 0.31 10.27 6.86
C ILE A 74 -0.74 9.70 7.82
N GLU A 75 -0.36 9.39 9.06
CA GLU A 75 -1.25 8.88 10.10
C GLU A 75 -2.43 9.84 10.35
N ILE A 76 -2.14 11.13 10.58
CA ILE A 76 -3.17 12.17 10.75
C ILE A 76 -4.09 12.23 9.53
N ALA A 77 -3.54 12.13 8.31
CA ALA A 77 -4.36 12.17 7.10
C ALA A 77 -5.29 10.95 6.97
N ILE A 78 -4.85 9.77 7.40
CA ILE A 78 -5.66 8.55 7.43
C ILE A 78 -6.78 8.66 8.47
N GLU A 79 -6.46 9.15 9.68
CA GLU A 79 -7.45 9.37 10.74
C GLU A 79 -8.50 10.42 10.36
N ASN A 80 -8.07 11.53 9.76
CA ASN A 80 -8.97 12.57 9.25
C ASN A 80 -9.88 12.01 8.15
N TYR A 81 -9.34 11.25 7.19
CA TYR A 81 -10.16 10.59 6.18
C TYR A 81 -11.21 9.68 6.82
N ALA A 82 -10.83 8.91 7.85
CA ALA A 82 -11.76 8.05 8.56
C ALA A 82 -12.89 8.82 9.25
N GLN A 83 -12.58 9.97 9.87
CA GLN A 83 -13.61 10.82 10.48
C GLN A 83 -14.56 11.44 9.45
N GLU A 84 -14.03 11.88 8.31
CA GLU A 84 -14.80 12.53 7.25
C GLU A 84 -15.67 11.56 6.44
N ASN A 85 -15.29 10.28 6.37
CA ASN A 85 -15.93 9.27 5.50
C ASN A 85 -16.57 8.11 6.29
N ASP A 86 -16.76 8.23 7.60
CA ASP A 86 -17.29 7.18 8.48
C ASP A 86 -16.52 5.84 8.36
N GLY A 87 -15.20 5.95 8.50
CA GLY A 87 -14.25 4.84 8.46
C GLY A 87 -13.40 4.79 7.19
N LEU A 88 -12.76 3.64 6.98
CA LEU A 88 -11.69 3.46 5.98
C LEU A 88 -12.09 2.56 4.80
N HIS A 89 -13.35 2.12 4.75
CA HIS A 89 -13.80 1.09 3.80
C HIS A 89 -13.47 1.44 2.34
N ASP A 90 -13.84 2.64 1.91
CA ASP A 90 -13.62 3.09 0.53
C ASP A 90 -12.14 3.31 0.22
N LEU A 91 -11.34 3.71 1.22
CA LEU A 91 -9.90 3.84 1.06
C LEU A 91 -9.22 2.48 0.85
N PHE A 92 -9.65 1.44 1.58
CA PHE A 92 -9.18 0.07 1.34
C PHE A 92 -9.51 -0.40 -0.08
N LEU A 93 -10.75 -0.20 -0.54
CA LEU A 93 -11.17 -0.59 -1.88
C LEU A 93 -10.39 0.16 -2.97
N SER A 94 -10.24 1.48 -2.80
CA SER A 94 -9.53 2.33 -3.75
C SER A 94 -8.06 1.94 -3.87
N LEU A 95 -7.35 1.77 -2.75
CA LEU A 95 -5.94 1.38 -2.78
C LEU A 95 -5.74 -0.02 -3.36
N LYS A 96 -6.60 -0.97 -3.00
CA LYS A 96 -6.57 -2.32 -3.56
C LYS A 96 -6.77 -2.31 -5.07
N ASP A 97 -7.70 -1.49 -5.57
CA ASP A 97 -7.98 -1.34 -7.00
C ASP A 97 -6.79 -0.69 -7.74
N GLU A 98 -6.20 0.37 -7.19
CA GLU A 98 -4.99 1.00 -7.77
C GLU A 98 -3.81 0.02 -7.85
N LEU A 99 -3.58 -0.78 -6.80
CA LEU A 99 -2.57 -1.84 -6.82
C LEU A 99 -2.84 -2.85 -7.93
N GLY A 100 -4.10 -3.29 -8.08
CA GLY A 100 -4.52 -4.25 -9.10
C GLY A 100 -4.46 -3.73 -10.54
N LYS A 101 -4.65 -2.41 -10.73
CA LYS A 101 -4.58 -1.73 -12.04
C LYS A 101 -3.16 -1.39 -12.47
N SER A 102 -2.22 -1.27 -11.53
CA SER A 102 -0.84 -0.91 -11.84
C SER A 102 -0.21 -1.88 -12.87
N PRO A 103 0.30 -1.38 -14.01
CA PRO A 103 0.91 -2.22 -15.05
C PRO A 103 2.08 -3.08 -14.55
N VAL A 104 2.79 -2.61 -13.52
CA VAL A 104 3.98 -3.28 -12.97
C VAL A 104 3.67 -4.23 -11.80
N MET A 105 2.44 -4.24 -11.28
CA MET A 105 2.03 -5.13 -10.16
C MET A 105 0.87 -6.07 -10.50
N LYS A 106 0.09 -5.78 -11.54
CA LYS A 106 -1.10 -6.54 -11.91
C LYS A 106 -0.83 -8.05 -12.06
N ASP A 107 0.30 -8.44 -12.63
CA ASP A 107 0.62 -9.85 -12.87
C ASP A 107 1.07 -10.55 -11.59
N THR A 108 1.81 -9.86 -10.72
CA THR A 108 2.14 -10.32 -9.36
C THR A 108 0.89 -10.57 -8.54
N ILE A 109 -0.06 -9.62 -8.53
CA ILE A 109 -1.32 -9.74 -7.78
C ILE A 109 -2.19 -10.87 -8.34
N LYS A 110 -2.31 -10.99 -9.67
CA LYS A 110 -3.04 -12.09 -10.31
C LYS A 110 -2.43 -13.44 -9.96
N HIS A 111 -1.11 -13.56 -9.99
CA HIS A 111 -0.42 -14.79 -9.61
C HIS A 111 -0.69 -15.13 -8.14
N PHE A 112 -0.52 -14.16 -7.24
CA PHE A 112 -0.79 -14.31 -5.81
C PHE A 112 -2.23 -14.75 -5.52
N GLN A 113 -3.23 -14.15 -6.17
CA GLN A 113 -4.63 -14.56 -6.02
C GLN A 113 -4.90 -15.99 -6.50
N LYS A 114 -4.22 -16.43 -7.57
CA LYS A 114 -4.35 -17.81 -8.06
C LYS A 114 -3.78 -18.80 -7.04
N THR A 115 -2.56 -18.56 -6.55
CA THR A 115 -1.91 -19.46 -5.59
C THR A 115 -2.63 -19.49 -4.24
N ALA A 116 -3.13 -18.35 -3.77
CA ALA A 116 -3.91 -18.28 -2.52
C ALA A 116 -5.26 -19.06 -2.59
N LYS A 117 -5.88 -19.15 -3.77
CA LYS A 117 -7.11 -19.94 -3.98
C LYS A 117 -6.86 -21.44 -4.07
N VAL A 118 -5.69 -21.86 -4.53
CA VAL A 118 -5.34 -23.28 -4.67
C VAL A 118 -5.04 -23.94 -3.32
N ASN A 119 -4.70 -23.14 -2.30
CA ASN A 119 -4.39 -23.62 -0.95
C ASN A 119 -5.59 -23.58 0.02
N LYS A 120 -6.83 -23.46 -0.48
CA LYS A 120 -8.08 -23.59 0.27
C LYS A 120 -8.82 -24.85 -0.17
#